data_AF-A0A7S3RW21-F1
#
_entry.id   AF-A0A7S3RW21-F1
#
_cell.length_a   1.000
_cell.length_b   1.000
_cell.length_c   1.000
_cell.angle_alpha   90.00
_cell.angle_beta   90.00
_cell.angle_gamma   90.00
#
_symmetry.space_group_name_H-M   'P 1'
#
loop_
_entity.id
_entity.type
_entity.pdbx_description
1 polymer ?
#
loop_
_entity_poly.entity_id
_entity_poly.type
_entity_poly.pdbx_seq_one_letter_code
_entity_poly.pdbx_strand_id
1 'polypeptide(L)'
;LDRWSCASRPAMALIALLLLLSTACSHALRAGVPRMTAPAAAASSTLRPDLAAALGTEPESGMADEAAMLASSTFPIPPDELVSLAKAFTAAQLAGTADGSGGNPDWFAEDFRFVAPVVGPYDKGLFIDSLKSFDLKTAFPSLSSNYHHFRVCPFKPNRVWYSVKYLGKNDGPVLGRPATGKSVESPVQAHSITFNEQGEVTKFTIGYVMDKEEGNTGGLGGVFGLFWAIGYGFPFPEAQPYKPSPVYGTLQSVNRAIQDAFKASPAFKSAVQSVLTTLGKRE
;
A
#
# COMPACT_ATOMS: atom_id res chain seq x y z
N LEU A 1 27.02 -32.35 55.75
CA LEU A 1 27.14 -33.44 54.77
C LEU A 1 27.12 -32.86 53.35
N ASP A 2 28.18 -32.40 52.72
CA ASP A 2 29.44 -31.80 53.14
C ASP A 2 29.92 -30.88 52.01
N ARG A 3 30.73 -29.89 52.40
CA ARG A 3 31.47 -28.96 51.55
C ARG A 3 32.43 -29.67 50.58
N TRP A 4 32.78 -28.99 49.47
CA TRP A 4 34.12 -28.67 48.92
C TRP A 4 33.96 -28.26 47.43
N SER A 5 34.72 -27.39 46.75
CA SER A 5 35.50 -26.16 47.00
C SER A 5 36.08 -25.73 45.62
N CYS A 6 36.17 -24.42 45.34
CA CYS A 6 37.08 -23.65 44.45
C CYS A 6 37.53 -24.22 43.07
N ALA A 7 37.29 -23.56 41.93
CA ALA A 7 37.86 -22.29 41.40
C ALA A 7 39.12 -22.46 40.51
N SER A 8 39.05 -22.01 39.23
CA SER A 8 40.04 -21.17 38.51
C SER A 8 39.90 -21.27 36.96
N ARG A 9 39.72 -20.12 36.27
CA ARG A 9 40.03 -19.90 34.83
C ARG A 9 41.46 -19.31 34.75
N PRO A 10 42.23 -19.36 33.63
CA PRO A 10 42.05 -18.51 32.42
C PRO A 10 42.30 -19.29 31.08
N ALA A 11 41.74 -18.95 29.91
CA ALA A 11 41.94 -17.82 28.97
C ALA A 11 43.27 -17.82 28.17
N MET A 12 43.13 -17.59 26.85
CA MET A 12 44.15 -17.25 25.83
C MET A 12 45.13 -18.34 25.32
N ALA A 13 44.77 -19.01 24.21
CA ALA A 13 45.73 -19.52 23.22
C ALA A 13 45.01 -20.16 22.00
N LEU A 14 44.19 -19.42 21.25
CA LEU A 14 43.68 -19.94 19.96
C LEU A 14 43.19 -18.86 18.98
N ILE A 15 43.87 -17.72 18.88
CA ILE A 15 43.62 -16.73 17.81
C ILE A 15 44.96 -16.06 17.47
N ALA A 16 45.85 -16.76 16.76
CA ALA A 16 47.11 -16.18 16.27
C ALA A 16 47.77 -16.96 15.09
N LEU A 17 47.02 -17.71 14.28
CA LEU A 17 47.62 -18.50 13.17
C LEU A 17 46.84 -18.48 11.84
N LEU A 18 46.07 -17.43 11.55
CA LEU A 18 45.28 -17.36 10.30
C LEU A 18 45.31 -16.01 9.56
N LEU A 19 46.29 -15.14 9.86
CA LEU A 19 46.36 -13.78 9.28
C LEU A 19 47.68 -13.43 8.57
N LEU A 20 48.47 -14.41 8.11
CA LEU A 20 49.78 -14.15 7.48
C LEU A 20 50.04 -14.98 6.21
N LEU A 21 49.10 -15.01 5.25
CA LEU A 21 49.37 -15.47 3.88
C LEU A 21 48.30 -14.95 2.89
N SER A 22 48.36 -13.68 2.47
CA SER A 22 47.91 -13.26 1.13
C SER A 22 48.20 -11.79 0.79
N THR A 23 49.38 -11.28 1.12
CA THR A 23 49.86 -9.96 0.64
C THR A 23 51.27 -10.08 0.08
N ALA A 24 51.41 -10.75 -1.06
CA ALA A 24 52.54 -10.57 -1.97
C ALA A 24 52.28 -11.32 -3.29
N CYS A 25 51.65 -10.67 -4.26
CA CYS A 25 52.07 -10.71 -5.67
C CYS A 25 51.18 -9.78 -6.49
N SER A 26 51.65 -8.56 -6.73
CA SER A 26 51.19 -7.74 -7.85
C SER A 26 52.39 -7.54 -8.78
N HIS A 27 52.13 -7.63 -10.08
CA HIS A 27 53.01 -7.42 -11.25
C HIS A 27 53.57 -8.68 -11.92
N ALA A 28 52.79 -9.25 -12.85
CA ALA A 28 53.18 -9.39 -14.26
C ALA A 28 52.03 -10.04 -15.05
N LEU A 29 51.98 -9.75 -16.36
CA LEU A 29 51.05 -10.23 -17.39
C LEU A 29 49.72 -9.46 -17.55
N ARG A 30 49.91 -8.26 -18.08
CA ARG A 30 49.01 -7.58 -19.02
C ARG A 30 49.06 -8.36 -20.35
N ALA A 31 48.07 -9.20 -20.63
CA ALA A 31 47.80 -9.74 -21.96
C ALA A 31 46.27 -9.70 -22.17
N GLY A 32 45.85 -8.97 -23.21
CA GLY A 32 44.44 -8.72 -23.49
C GLY A 32 43.68 -10.00 -23.80
N VAL A 33 42.73 -10.34 -22.94
CA VAL A 33 41.65 -11.27 -23.26
C VAL A 33 40.55 -10.44 -23.91
N PRO A 34 40.16 -10.71 -25.18
CA PRO A 34 39.01 -10.05 -25.76
C PRO A 34 37.79 -10.44 -24.93
N ARG A 35 37.12 -9.44 -24.37
CA ARG A 35 35.86 -9.60 -23.64
C ARG A 35 34.82 -10.09 -24.65
N MET A 36 34.66 -11.41 -24.75
CA MET A 36 33.48 -11.99 -25.40
C MET A 36 32.28 -11.47 -24.62
N THR A 37 31.54 -10.55 -25.24
CA THR A 37 30.20 -10.21 -24.81
C THR A 37 29.40 -11.49 -24.88
N ALA A 38 29.07 -12.05 -23.72
CA ALA A 38 28.04 -13.08 -23.64
C ALA A 38 26.80 -12.52 -24.35
N PRO A 39 26.17 -13.28 -25.26
CA PRO A 39 24.89 -12.85 -25.82
C PRO A 39 23.97 -12.58 -24.62
N ALA A 40 23.36 -11.40 -24.58
CA ALA A 40 22.31 -11.11 -23.62
C ALA A 40 21.34 -12.29 -23.69
N ALA A 41 21.26 -13.06 -22.60
CA ALA A 41 20.33 -14.17 -22.52
C ALA A 41 18.97 -13.56 -22.86
N ALA A 42 18.39 -13.96 -23.99
CA ALA A 42 17.05 -13.54 -24.35
C ALA A 42 16.17 -13.92 -23.17
N ALA A 43 15.77 -12.92 -22.38
CA ALA A 43 14.92 -13.13 -21.24
C ALA A 43 13.69 -13.85 -21.76
N SER A 44 13.49 -15.10 -21.34
CA SER A 44 12.29 -15.83 -21.69
C SER A 44 11.12 -14.97 -21.27
N SER A 45 10.22 -14.64 -22.21
CA SER A 45 9.06 -13.81 -21.91
C SER A 45 8.33 -14.38 -20.70
N THR A 46 7.99 -13.51 -19.76
CA THR A 46 7.26 -13.90 -18.54
C THR A 46 5.77 -14.08 -18.81
N LEU A 47 5.33 -13.73 -20.01
CA LEU A 47 3.95 -13.88 -20.47
C LEU A 47 3.65 -15.32 -20.86
N ARG A 48 2.36 -15.63 -20.89
CA ARG A 48 1.89 -16.87 -21.50
C ARG A 48 2.39 -16.95 -22.96
N PRO A 49 2.89 -18.11 -23.42
CA PRO A 49 3.54 -18.22 -24.72
C PRO A 49 2.71 -17.77 -25.92
N ASP A 50 1.37 -17.93 -25.86
CA ASP A 50 0.44 -17.48 -26.89
C ASP A 50 0.40 -15.95 -27.01
N LEU A 51 0.43 -15.25 -25.87
CA LEU A 51 0.48 -13.79 -25.82
C LEU A 51 1.84 -13.24 -26.20
N ALA A 52 2.92 -13.89 -25.72
CA ALA A 52 4.28 -13.54 -26.09
C ALA A 52 4.49 -13.64 -27.62
N ALA A 53 3.97 -14.71 -28.23
CA ALA A 53 4.00 -14.90 -29.68
C ALA A 53 3.18 -13.85 -30.43
N ALA A 54 2.03 -13.43 -29.89
CA ALA A 54 1.17 -12.42 -30.51
C ALA A 54 1.72 -11.00 -30.37
N LEU A 55 2.41 -10.69 -29.27
CA LEU A 55 2.93 -9.34 -28.97
C LEU A 55 4.36 -9.14 -29.48
N GLY A 56 5.13 -10.21 -29.68
CA GLY A 56 6.50 -10.19 -30.18
C GLY A 56 7.55 -9.67 -29.17
N THR A 57 7.17 -8.71 -28.33
CA THR A 57 7.94 -8.19 -27.18
C THR A 57 7.03 -7.98 -25.98
N GLU A 58 7.60 -7.89 -24.77
CA GLU A 58 6.86 -7.46 -23.59
C GLU A 58 6.27 -6.05 -23.82
N PRO A 59 4.99 -5.79 -23.48
CA PRO A 59 4.35 -4.52 -23.74
C PRO A 59 4.79 -3.44 -22.74
N GLU A 60 5.75 -2.61 -23.16
CA GLU A 60 6.24 -1.46 -22.35
C GLU A 60 5.58 -0.12 -22.74
N SER A 61 4.88 -0.06 -23.88
CA SER A 61 4.27 1.17 -24.39
C SER A 61 3.22 1.72 -23.42
N GLY A 62 3.39 2.98 -23.01
CA GLY A 62 2.49 3.69 -22.09
C GLY A 62 2.73 3.41 -20.61
N MET A 63 3.71 2.57 -20.25
CA MET A 63 4.09 2.30 -18.86
C MET A 63 5.17 3.30 -18.41
N ALA A 64 5.14 3.66 -17.13
CA ALA A 64 6.20 4.50 -16.55
C ALA A 64 7.44 3.66 -16.23
N ASP A 65 8.62 4.16 -16.57
CA ASP A 65 9.88 3.62 -16.05
C ASP A 65 10.09 4.12 -14.61
N GLU A 66 9.41 3.48 -13.66
CA GLU A 66 9.42 3.88 -12.25
C GLU A 66 10.84 3.88 -11.67
N ALA A 67 11.69 2.95 -12.10
CA ALA A 67 13.07 2.84 -11.64
C ALA A 67 13.91 4.04 -12.09
N ALA A 68 13.83 4.42 -13.37
CA ALA A 68 14.54 5.60 -13.87
C ALA A 68 14.00 6.91 -13.26
N MET A 69 12.68 6.99 -13.04
CA MET A 69 12.05 8.14 -12.38
C MET A 69 12.53 8.30 -10.94
N LEU A 70 12.62 7.21 -10.18
CA LEU A 70 13.14 7.25 -8.80
C LEU A 70 14.65 7.51 -8.78
N ALA A 71 15.41 6.95 -9.72
CA ALA A 71 16.86 7.17 -9.83
C ALA A 71 17.22 8.63 -10.20
N SER A 72 16.32 9.33 -10.90
CA SER A 72 16.49 10.75 -11.26
C SER A 72 15.90 11.73 -10.23
N SER A 73 15.32 11.22 -9.14
CA SER A 73 14.79 12.06 -8.06
C SER A 73 15.89 12.90 -7.42
N THR A 74 15.58 14.18 -7.19
CA THR A 74 16.45 15.12 -6.46
C THR A 74 16.06 15.27 -4.98
N PHE A 75 15.07 14.50 -4.51
CA PHE A 75 14.65 14.56 -3.11
C PHE A 75 15.77 14.02 -2.20
N PRO A 76 16.10 14.71 -1.07
CA PRO A 76 17.33 14.41 -0.33
C PRO A 76 17.32 13.09 0.44
N ILE A 77 16.14 12.52 0.72
CA ILE A 77 16.03 11.22 1.40
C ILE A 77 15.86 10.12 0.33
N PRO A 78 16.78 9.14 0.25
CA PRO A 78 16.70 8.05 -0.72
C PRO A 78 15.43 7.20 -0.59
N PRO A 79 14.97 6.54 -1.66
CA PRO A 79 13.73 5.77 -1.62
C PRO A 79 13.64 4.68 -0.56
N ASP A 80 14.72 3.93 -0.33
CA ASP A 80 14.76 2.86 0.68
C ASP A 80 14.69 3.41 2.12
N GLU A 81 15.27 4.59 2.34
CA GLU A 81 15.20 5.31 3.61
C GLU A 81 13.79 5.85 3.86
N LEU A 82 13.14 6.41 2.83
CA LEU A 82 11.74 6.82 2.90
C LEU A 82 10.80 5.66 3.25
N VAL A 83 11.01 4.49 2.64
CA VAL A 83 10.24 3.28 2.97
C VAL A 83 10.48 2.86 4.43
N SER A 84 11.73 2.92 4.91
CA SER A 84 12.07 2.60 6.30
C SER A 84 11.41 3.58 7.27
N LEU A 85 11.43 4.87 6.93
CA LEU A 85 10.79 5.94 7.70
C LEU A 85 9.26 5.78 7.75
N ALA A 86 8.63 5.41 6.64
CA ALA A 86 7.20 5.11 6.59
C ALA A 86 6.80 3.92 7.46
N LYS A 87 7.62 2.86 7.49
CA LYS A 87 7.41 1.71 8.39
C LYS A 87 7.56 2.13 9.86
N ALA A 88 8.57 2.92 10.19
CA ALA A 88 8.80 3.45 11.53
C ALA A 88 7.62 4.33 12.00
N PHE A 89 7.17 5.27 11.17
CA PHE A 89 5.99 6.08 11.44
C PHE A 89 4.73 5.22 11.65
N THR A 90 4.51 4.21 10.81
CA THR A 90 3.35 3.31 10.94
C THR A 90 3.37 2.53 12.26
N ALA A 91 4.55 2.06 12.68
CA ALA A 91 4.73 1.38 13.97
C ALA A 91 4.51 2.35 15.15
N ALA A 92 5.05 3.57 15.07
CA ALA A 92 4.86 4.60 16.08
C ALA A 92 3.39 5.02 16.20
N GLN A 93 2.67 5.14 15.08
CA GLN A 93 1.25 5.46 15.07
C GLN A 93 0.42 4.36 15.73
N LEU A 94 0.73 3.08 15.43
CA LEU A 94 0.09 1.94 16.09
C LEU A 94 0.34 1.94 17.60
N ALA A 95 1.58 2.21 18.03
CA ALA A 95 1.93 2.31 19.44
C ALA A 95 1.19 3.46 20.15
N GLY A 96 1.16 4.64 19.55
CA GLY A 96 0.48 5.82 20.09
C GLY A 96 -1.05 5.72 20.11
N THR A 97 -1.65 4.96 19.19
CA THR A 97 -3.07 4.59 19.29
C THR A 97 -3.29 3.59 20.43
N ALA A 98 -2.34 2.68 20.65
CA ALA A 98 -2.44 1.62 21.64
C ALA A 98 -2.25 2.07 23.10
N ASP A 99 -1.60 3.23 23.33
CA ASP A 99 -1.37 3.84 24.66
C ASP A 99 -2.19 5.12 24.89
N GLY A 100 -2.95 5.57 23.88
CA GLY A 100 -3.80 6.77 23.97
C GLY A 100 -3.05 8.10 23.80
N SER A 101 -1.76 8.10 23.46
CA SER A 101 -1.01 9.33 23.16
C SER A 101 -1.45 9.98 21.84
N GLY A 102 -2.04 9.19 20.93
CA GLY A 102 -2.40 9.61 19.58
C GLY A 102 -1.21 9.68 18.62
N GLY A 103 -0.05 9.14 19.00
CA GLY A 103 1.20 9.16 18.23
C GLY A 103 2.31 9.92 18.94
N ASN A 104 3.47 10.06 18.28
CA ASN A 104 4.55 10.92 18.76
C ASN A 104 4.49 12.25 17.97
N PRO A 105 4.30 13.40 18.64
CA PRO A 105 4.20 14.71 17.99
C PRO A 105 5.40 15.08 17.11
N ASP A 106 6.60 14.60 17.42
CA ASP A 106 7.84 14.98 16.73
C ASP A 106 7.94 14.41 15.31
N TRP A 107 7.05 13.49 14.93
CA TRP A 107 6.98 12.95 13.58
C TRP A 107 6.30 13.87 12.59
N PHE A 108 5.52 14.85 13.06
CA PHE A 108 4.66 15.67 12.20
C PHE A 108 5.24 17.06 12.00
N ALA A 109 5.36 17.44 10.72
CA ALA A 109 5.72 18.80 10.31
C ALA A 109 4.66 19.81 10.81
N GLU A 110 5.04 21.09 10.89
CA GLU A 110 4.14 22.17 11.30
C GLU A 110 2.91 22.28 10.38
N ASP A 111 3.09 22.06 9.07
CA ASP A 111 2.05 22.13 8.04
C ASP A 111 1.32 20.80 7.80
N PHE A 112 1.40 19.85 8.75
CA PHE A 112 0.82 18.53 8.62
C PHE A 112 -0.68 18.54 8.27
N ARG A 113 -1.08 17.62 7.38
CA ARG A 113 -2.49 17.38 7.03
C ARG A 113 -2.85 15.90 6.99
N PHE A 114 -3.92 15.54 7.67
CA PHE A 114 -4.59 14.24 7.50
C PHE A 114 -5.75 14.34 6.50
N VAL A 115 -5.83 13.42 5.54
CA VAL A 115 -6.92 13.36 4.55
C VAL A 115 -7.30 11.92 4.23
N ALA A 116 -8.57 11.57 4.44
CA ALA A 116 -9.19 10.31 4.04
C ALA A 116 -10.32 10.57 3.01
N PRO A 117 -10.96 9.54 2.41
CA PRO A 117 -11.99 9.74 1.40
C PRO A 117 -13.19 10.60 1.84
N VAL A 118 -13.58 10.49 3.12
CA VAL A 118 -14.73 11.22 3.71
C VAL A 118 -14.29 12.16 4.82
N VAL A 119 -13.18 11.84 5.50
CA VAL A 119 -12.73 12.54 6.72
C VAL A 119 -11.56 13.45 6.40
N GLY A 120 -11.60 14.66 6.96
CA GLY A 120 -10.58 15.68 6.81
C GLY A 120 -10.94 16.77 5.79
N PRO A 121 -10.02 17.71 5.54
CA PRO A 121 -8.66 17.75 6.06
C PRO A 121 -8.60 18.07 7.55
N TYR A 122 -7.75 17.37 8.31
CA TYR A 122 -7.43 17.71 9.71
C TYR A 122 -5.99 18.19 9.84
N ASP A 123 -5.77 19.14 10.75
CA ASP A 123 -4.44 19.51 11.22
C ASP A 123 -3.90 18.47 12.22
N LYS A 124 -2.68 18.71 12.74
CA LYS A 124 -1.98 17.83 13.67
C LYS A 124 -2.76 17.62 14.97
N GLY A 125 -3.28 18.69 15.56
CA GLY A 125 -3.99 18.63 16.84
C GLY A 125 -5.27 17.81 16.71
N LEU A 126 -6.10 18.15 15.72
CA LEU A 126 -7.37 17.46 15.48
C LEU A 126 -7.16 15.99 15.09
N PHE A 127 -6.12 15.67 14.33
CA PHE A 127 -5.78 14.28 14.00
C PHE A 127 -5.42 13.48 15.26
N ILE A 128 -4.49 13.97 16.09
CA ILE A 128 -4.06 13.30 17.33
C ILE A 128 -5.24 13.08 18.27
N ASP A 129 -6.10 14.08 18.43
CA ASP A 129 -7.28 13.96 19.30
C ASP A 129 -8.35 13.02 18.74
N SER A 130 -8.51 12.96 17.41
CA SER A 130 -9.42 12.02 16.77
C SER A 130 -9.02 10.56 17.02
N LEU A 131 -7.72 10.27 17.10
CA LEU A 131 -7.21 8.92 17.36
C LEU A 131 -7.50 8.43 18.77
N LYS A 132 -7.60 9.34 19.75
CA LYS A 132 -7.99 9.01 21.13
C LYS A 132 -9.46 8.60 21.24
N SER A 133 -10.29 9.03 20.29
CA SER A 133 -11.75 8.86 20.34
C SER A 133 -12.22 7.48 19.86
N PHE A 134 -11.41 6.79 19.06
CA PHE A 134 -11.69 5.44 18.57
C PHE A 134 -10.76 4.46 19.26
N ASP A 135 -11.15 3.94 20.43
CA ASP A 135 -10.43 2.87 21.12
C ASP A 135 -10.55 1.54 20.34
N LEU A 136 -9.88 1.49 19.18
CA LEU A 136 -9.90 0.34 18.26
C LEU A 136 -9.20 -0.86 18.87
N LYS A 137 -8.24 -0.66 19.77
CA LYS A 137 -7.52 -1.73 20.45
C LYS A 137 -8.43 -2.46 21.42
N THR A 138 -9.22 -1.74 22.21
CA THR A 138 -10.24 -2.38 23.05
C THR A 138 -11.33 -3.00 22.19
N ALA A 139 -11.83 -2.29 21.18
CA ALA A 139 -12.90 -2.79 20.33
C ALA A 139 -12.52 -4.06 19.54
N PHE A 140 -11.29 -4.13 19.03
CA PHE A 140 -10.78 -5.21 18.21
C PHE A 140 -9.39 -5.67 18.68
N PRO A 141 -9.28 -6.39 19.81
CA PRO A 141 -7.98 -6.77 20.39
C PRO A 141 -7.13 -7.64 19.46
N SER A 142 -7.77 -8.39 18.55
CA SER A 142 -7.12 -9.27 17.59
C SER A 142 -6.95 -8.64 16.20
N LEU A 143 -7.18 -7.33 16.02
CA LEU A 143 -7.10 -6.68 14.72
C LEU A 143 -5.66 -6.64 14.22
N SER A 144 -5.41 -7.27 13.08
CA SER A 144 -4.18 -7.10 12.33
C SER A 144 -4.43 -6.16 11.15
N SER A 145 -3.57 -5.15 10.99
CA SER A 145 -3.59 -4.26 9.83
C SER A 145 -2.99 -4.90 8.56
N ASN A 146 -2.15 -5.93 8.71
CA ASN A 146 -1.45 -6.60 7.61
C ASN A 146 -0.82 -5.61 6.60
N TYR A 147 0.06 -4.73 7.08
CA TYR A 147 0.73 -3.73 6.22
C TYR A 147 1.63 -4.41 5.17
N HIS A 148 1.53 -4.00 3.91
CA HIS A 148 2.29 -4.57 2.79
C HIS A 148 2.48 -3.55 1.64
N HIS A 149 3.26 -3.92 0.61
CA HIS A 149 3.48 -3.10 -0.60
C HIS A 149 3.96 -1.66 -0.38
N PHE A 150 4.85 -1.44 0.60
CA PHE A 150 5.52 -0.14 0.78
C PHE A 150 6.38 0.19 -0.43
N ARG A 151 6.17 1.36 -1.02
CA ARG A 151 6.88 1.83 -2.23
C ARG A 151 6.85 3.34 -2.33
N VAL A 152 7.92 3.95 -2.83
CA VAL A 152 7.95 5.39 -3.12
C VAL A 152 7.17 5.67 -4.40
N CYS A 153 6.43 6.78 -4.41
CA CYS A 153 5.69 7.24 -5.56
C CYS A 153 6.65 7.85 -6.61
N PRO A 154 6.80 7.28 -7.81
CA PRO A 154 7.70 7.83 -8.84
C PRO A 154 7.29 9.23 -9.29
N PHE A 155 5.99 9.54 -9.26
CA PHE A 155 5.44 10.86 -9.60
C PHE A 155 5.51 11.89 -8.46
N LYS A 156 5.86 11.46 -7.24
CA LYS A 156 6.00 12.32 -6.06
C LYS A 156 7.02 11.69 -5.12
N PRO A 157 8.33 11.88 -5.37
CA PRO A 157 9.40 11.11 -4.72
C PRO A 157 9.53 11.29 -3.20
N ASN A 158 8.79 12.21 -2.59
CA ASN A 158 8.70 12.36 -1.14
C ASN A 158 7.49 11.65 -0.51
N ARG A 159 6.77 10.83 -1.28
CA ARG A 159 5.60 10.08 -0.82
C ARG A 159 5.85 8.58 -0.88
N VAL A 160 5.49 7.89 0.19
CA VAL A 160 5.42 6.42 0.26
C VAL A 160 3.96 5.99 0.21
N TRP A 161 3.62 5.10 -0.71
CA TRP A 161 2.37 4.34 -0.73
C TRP A 161 2.56 3.00 -0.05
N TYR A 162 1.55 2.53 0.67
CA TYR A 162 1.49 1.17 1.19
C TYR A 162 0.05 0.68 1.25
N SER A 163 -0.10 -0.63 1.33
CA SER A 163 -1.40 -1.31 1.36
C SER A 163 -1.68 -1.87 2.75
N VAL A 164 -2.95 -1.94 3.10
CA VAL A 164 -3.46 -2.40 4.40
C VAL A 164 -4.66 -3.31 4.15
N LYS A 165 -4.75 -4.43 4.87
CA LYS A 165 -5.93 -5.30 4.87
C LYS A 165 -6.25 -5.69 6.31
N TYR A 166 -7.32 -5.14 6.87
CA TYR A 166 -7.70 -5.40 8.25
C TYR A 166 -8.37 -6.76 8.35
N LEU A 167 -7.83 -7.60 9.24
CA LEU A 167 -8.41 -8.88 9.63
C LEU A 167 -8.54 -8.91 11.14
N GLY A 168 -9.70 -9.24 11.67
CA GLY A 168 -9.88 -9.31 13.12
C GLY A 168 -11.29 -9.66 13.53
N LYS A 169 -11.59 -9.45 14.81
CA LYS A 169 -12.90 -9.72 15.41
C LYS A 169 -13.22 -8.67 16.47
N ASN A 170 -14.49 -8.27 16.55
CA ASN A 170 -14.94 -7.37 17.61
C ASN A 170 -15.24 -8.16 18.88
N ASP A 171 -14.21 -8.34 19.69
CA ASP A 171 -14.27 -9.04 20.98
C ASP A 171 -14.35 -8.09 22.19
N GLY A 172 -14.24 -6.78 21.98
CA GLY A 172 -14.42 -5.79 23.04
C GLY A 172 -15.55 -4.79 22.78
N PRO A 173 -15.97 -4.05 23.82
CA PRO A 173 -17.02 -3.04 23.70
C PRO A 173 -16.54 -1.88 22.82
N VAL A 174 -17.48 -1.22 22.14
CA VAL A 174 -17.17 -0.08 21.27
C VAL A 174 -18.38 0.84 21.15
N LEU A 175 -18.16 2.16 21.13
CA LEU A 175 -19.23 3.18 21.05
C LEU A 175 -20.32 3.01 22.13
N GLY A 176 -19.94 2.62 23.35
CA GLY A 176 -20.88 2.35 24.45
C GLY A 176 -21.75 1.11 24.27
N ARG A 177 -21.44 0.24 23.30
CA ARG A 177 -22.14 -1.00 22.99
C ARG A 177 -21.28 -2.22 23.31
N PRO A 178 -21.90 -3.38 23.64
CA PRO A 178 -21.16 -4.61 23.91
C PRO A 178 -20.44 -5.13 22.65
N ALA A 179 -19.47 -6.02 22.86
CA ALA A 179 -18.84 -6.75 21.77
C ALA A 179 -19.88 -7.56 20.97
N THR A 180 -19.77 -7.54 19.65
CA THR A 180 -20.66 -8.27 18.74
C THR A 180 -20.18 -9.67 18.43
N GLY A 181 -18.89 -9.96 18.65
CA GLY A 181 -18.25 -11.22 18.27
C GLY A 181 -18.15 -11.44 16.76
N LYS A 182 -18.44 -10.44 15.93
CA LYS A 182 -18.36 -10.55 14.46
C LYS A 182 -16.93 -10.33 13.98
N SER A 183 -16.55 -11.10 12.97
CA SER A 183 -15.28 -10.93 12.26
C SER A 183 -15.32 -9.75 11.32
N VAL A 184 -14.16 -9.12 11.13
CA VAL A 184 -13.94 -8.07 10.14
C VAL A 184 -12.91 -8.56 9.14
N GLU A 185 -13.24 -8.42 7.87
CA GLU A 185 -12.33 -8.55 6.75
C GLU A 185 -12.52 -7.33 5.85
N SER A 186 -11.54 -6.43 5.83
CA SER A 186 -11.60 -5.28 4.94
C SER A 186 -11.16 -5.64 3.51
N PRO A 187 -11.58 -4.86 2.51
CA PRO A 187 -10.86 -4.80 1.26
C PRO A 187 -9.43 -4.30 1.49
N VAL A 188 -8.56 -4.50 0.49
CA VAL A 188 -7.25 -3.84 0.46
C VAL A 188 -7.46 -2.32 0.34
N GLN A 189 -6.75 -1.57 1.18
CA GLN A 189 -6.78 -0.11 1.22
C GLN A 189 -5.40 0.45 0.95
N ALA A 190 -5.32 1.48 0.12
CA ALA A 190 -4.13 2.28 -0.11
C ALA A 190 -4.02 3.37 0.96
N HIS A 191 -2.86 3.42 1.61
CA HIS A 191 -2.45 4.46 2.52
C HIS A 191 -1.21 5.18 1.96
N SER A 192 -0.98 6.42 2.38
CA SER A 192 0.25 7.12 2.02
C SER A 192 0.76 8.05 3.10
N ILE A 193 2.07 8.21 3.15
CA ILE A 193 2.77 9.16 4.01
C ILE A 193 3.63 10.03 3.09
N THR A 194 3.52 11.34 3.23
CA THR A 194 4.34 12.32 2.50
C THR A 194 5.27 13.01 3.50
N PHE A 195 6.54 13.13 3.15
CA PHE A 195 7.60 13.68 4.00
C PHE A 195 8.12 15.02 3.46
N ASN A 196 8.62 15.88 4.35
CA ASN A 196 9.51 16.98 3.98
C ASN A 196 10.97 16.50 3.95
N GLU A 197 11.88 17.41 3.61
CA GLU A 197 13.32 17.12 3.48
C GLU A 197 13.99 16.71 4.81
N GLN A 198 13.36 17.04 5.94
CA GLN A 198 13.80 16.69 7.29
C GLN A 198 13.30 15.31 7.74
N GLY A 199 12.46 14.65 6.93
CA GLY A 199 11.85 13.37 7.28
C GLY A 199 10.61 13.50 8.18
N GLU A 200 10.05 14.70 8.32
CA GLU A 200 8.80 14.92 9.04
C GLU A 200 7.60 14.70 8.12
N VAL A 201 6.51 14.18 8.66
CA VAL A 201 5.28 13.90 7.92
C VAL A 201 4.51 15.19 7.69
N THR A 202 4.33 15.55 6.41
CA THR A 202 3.51 16.69 5.96
C THR A 202 2.10 16.26 5.57
N LYS A 203 1.91 15.00 5.14
CA LYS A 203 0.58 14.47 4.82
C LYS A 203 0.45 13.00 5.13
N PHE A 204 -0.65 12.63 5.79
CA PHE A 204 -1.04 11.24 6.00
C PHE A 204 -2.42 10.96 5.40
N THR A 205 -2.54 9.87 4.63
CA THR A 205 -3.79 9.45 4.02
C THR A 205 -4.09 7.98 4.29
N ILE A 206 -5.34 7.66 4.60
CA ILE A 206 -5.80 6.30 4.89
C ILE A 206 -7.15 6.03 4.22
N GLY A 207 -7.54 4.76 4.14
CA GLY A 207 -8.94 4.43 3.85
C GLY A 207 -9.33 4.36 2.38
N TYR A 208 -8.38 4.51 1.43
CA TYR A 208 -8.68 4.48 0.00
C TYR A 208 -8.81 3.03 -0.48
N VAL A 209 -10.05 2.54 -0.56
CA VAL A 209 -10.36 1.17 -0.98
C VAL A 209 -9.91 0.92 -2.43
N MET A 210 -9.16 -0.16 -2.63
CA MET A 210 -8.63 -0.56 -3.95
C MET A 210 -9.61 -1.45 -4.72
N ASP A 211 -10.36 -2.29 -4.02
CA ASP A 211 -11.48 -3.07 -4.57
C ASP A 211 -12.63 -3.07 -3.56
N LYS A 212 -13.80 -2.58 -3.95
CA LYS A 212 -14.96 -2.46 -3.05
C LYS A 212 -15.74 -3.77 -2.88
N GLU A 213 -15.47 -4.77 -3.72
CA GLU A 213 -16.18 -6.06 -3.71
C GLU A 213 -15.54 -7.07 -2.75
N GLU A 214 -14.34 -6.78 -2.24
CA GLU A 214 -13.67 -7.63 -1.27
C GLU A 214 -14.14 -7.43 0.17
N GLY A 215 -14.13 -8.52 0.93
CA GLY A 215 -14.35 -8.53 2.38
C GLY A 215 -15.82 -8.30 2.77
N ASN A 216 -16.04 -7.90 4.01
CA ASN A 216 -17.38 -7.75 4.61
C ASN A 216 -17.71 -6.32 5.07
N THR A 217 -16.90 -5.33 4.68
CA THR A 217 -17.11 -3.93 5.05
C THR A 217 -18.04 -3.17 4.09
N GLY A 218 -18.61 -3.86 3.09
CA GLY A 218 -19.47 -3.24 2.08
C GLY A 218 -18.72 -2.21 1.20
N GLY A 219 -17.42 -2.43 0.98
CA GLY A 219 -16.58 -1.53 0.19
C GLY A 219 -16.16 -0.25 0.91
N LEU A 220 -16.37 -0.17 2.23
CA LEU A 220 -15.95 0.96 3.07
C LEU A 220 -14.54 0.74 3.63
N GLY A 221 -13.76 1.81 3.65
CA GLY A 221 -12.43 1.87 4.26
C GLY A 221 -12.43 2.46 5.66
N GLY A 222 -11.26 2.43 6.30
CA GLY A 222 -11.03 2.97 7.64
C GLY A 222 -12.01 2.47 8.70
N VAL A 223 -12.24 3.28 9.73
CA VAL A 223 -13.15 2.95 10.84
C VAL A 223 -14.61 2.75 10.40
N PHE A 224 -15.03 3.40 9.30
CA PHE A 224 -16.39 3.23 8.78
C PHE A 224 -16.64 1.80 8.31
N GLY A 225 -15.65 1.21 7.62
CA GLY A 225 -15.72 -0.20 7.22
C GLY A 225 -15.70 -1.16 8.39
N LEU A 226 -14.85 -0.94 9.38
CA LEU A 226 -14.77 -1.79 10.57
C LEU A 226 -16.10 -1.84 11.33
N PHE A 227 -16.74 -0.67 11.54
CA PHE A 227 -18.01 -0.60 12.25
C PHE A 227 -19.19 -1.10 11.42
N TRP A 228 -19.16 -0.89 10.09
CA TRP A 228 -20.15 -1.49 9.19
C TRP A 228 -20.14 -3.02 9.30
N ALA A 229 -18.97 -3.66 9.23
CA ALA A 229 -18.82 -5.11 9.25
C ALA A 229 -19.41 -5.76 10.52
N ILE A 230 -19.38 -5.06 11.65
CA ILE A 230 -19.94 -5.56 12.92
C ILE A 230 -21.42 -5.18 13.12
N GLY A 231 -22.00 -4.42 12.19
CA GLY A 231 -23.40 -3.96 12.25
C GLY A 231 -23.60 -2.70 13.08
N TYR A 232 -22.54 -1.96 13.38
CA TYR A 232 -22.55 -0.64 14.04
C TYR A 232 -22.19 0.50 13.08
N GLY A 233 -22.51 0.33 11.79
CA GLY A 233 -22.29 1.36 10.77
C GLY A 233 -22.96 2.68 11.12
N PHE A 234 -22.37 3.79 10.67
CA PHE A 234 -22.86 5.13 11.01
C PHE A 234 -24.06 5.55 10.17
N PRO A 235 -25.01 6.32 10.73
CA PRO A 235 -26.30 6.60 10.10
C PRO A 235 -26.26 7.78 9.10
N PHE A 236 -25.13 8.02 8.43
CA PHE A 236 -25.00 9.07 7.42
C PHE A 236 -24.53 8.50 6.07
N PRO A 237 -24.95 9.08 4.93
CA PRO A 237 -24.79 8.49 3.60
C PRO A 237 -23.35 8.11 3.23
N GLU A 238 -22.38 8.92 3.61
CA GLU A 238 -20.97 8.74 3.25
C GLU A 238 -20.29 7.56 3.98
N ALA A 239 -20.90 7.07 5.07
CA ALA A 239 -20.46 5.87 5.79
C ALA A 239 -21.33 4.63 5.49
N GLN A 240 -22.05 4.65 4.37
CA GLN A 240 -22.84 3.52 3.88
C GLN A 240 -22.22 2.94 2.60
N PRO A 241 -22.35 1.63 2.36
CA PRO A 241 -21.94 1.02 1.10
C PRO A 241 -22.51 1.74 -0.11
N TYR A 242 -21.74 1.77 -1.19
CA TYR A 242 -22.19 2.39 -2.44
C TYR A 242 -23.51 1.77 -2.92
N LYS A 243 -24.50 2.62 -3.14
CA LYS A 243 -25.76 2.28 -3.78
C LYS A 243 -25.98 3.22 -4.97
N PRO A 244 -26.17 2.71 -6.20
CA PRO A 244 -26.47 3.56 -7.33
C PRO A 244 -27.77 4.31 -7.09
N SER A 245 -27.84 5.58 -7.51
CA SER A 245 -29.09 6.31 -7.52
C SER A 245 -30.09 5.62 -8.46
N PRO A 246 -31.41 5.76 -8.24
CA PRO A 246 -32.42 5.15 -9.12
C PRO A 246 -32.23 5.53 -10.60
N VAL A 247 -31.95 6.80 -10.87
CA VAL A 247 -31.68 7.30 -12.23
C VAL A 247 -30.47 6.59 -12.85
N TYR A 248 -29.37 6.52 -12.11
CA TYR A 248 -28.16 5.88 -12.60
C TYR A 248 -28.34 4.36 -12.80
N GLY A 249 -29.06 3.70 -11.89
CA GLY A 249 -29.39 2.28 -12.01
C GLY A 249 -30.21 1.95 -13.25
N THR A 250 -31.21 2.79 -13.58
CA THR A 250 -31.99 2.64 -14.81
C THR A 250 -31.13 2.81 -16.05
N LEU A 251 -30.30 3.86 -16.11
CA LEU A 251 -29.39 4.10 -17.24
C LEU A 251 -28.41 2.95 -17.45
N GLN A 252 -27.86 2.38 -16.37
CA GLN A 252 -27.00 1.20 -16.46
C GLN A 252 -27.74 -0.02 -17.03
N SER A 253 -28.99 -0.24 -16.63
CA SER A 253 -29.79 -1.36 -17.09
C SER A 253 -30.11 -1.25 -18.59
N VAL A 254 -30.47 -0.05 -19.05
CA VAL A 254 -30.67 0.24 -20.48
C VAL A 254 -29.37 0.05 -21.27
N ASN A 255 -28.24 0.59 -20.77
CA ASN A 255 -26.95 0.41 -21.42
C ASN A 255 -26.59 -1.08 -21.56
N ARG A 256 -26.81 -1.89 -20.51
CA ARG A 256 -26.58 -3.35 -20.57
C ARG A 256 -27.42 -4.00 -21.67
N ALA A 257 -28.71 -3.69 -21.74
CA ALA A 257 -29.59 -4.22 -22.79
C ALA A 257 -29.12 -3.85 -24.21
N ILE A 258 -28.65 -2.61 -24.41
CA ILE A 258 -28.09 -2.16 -25.68
C ILE A 258 -26.81 -2.94 -26.02
N GLN A 259 -25.91 -3.14 -25.05
CA GLN A 259 -24.69 -3.91 -25.27
C GLN A 259 -24.99 -5.37 -25.61
N ASP A 260 -25.97 -5.98 -24.96
CA ASP A 260 -26.37 -7.36 -25.25
C ASP A 260 -27.01 -7.47 -26.64
N ALA A 261 -27.83 -6.49 -27.04
CA ALA A 261 -28.35 -6.40 -28.40
C ALA A 261 -27.23 -6.22 -29.46
N PHE A 262 -26.22 -5.38 -29.18
CA PHE A 262 -25.05 -5.20 -30.05
C PHE A 262 -24.19 -6.46 -30.17
N LYS A 263 -24.05 -7.23 -29.09
CA LYS A 263 -23.36 -8.52 -29.12
C LYS A 263 -24.15 -9.55 -29.92
N ALA A 264 -25.47 -9.60 -29.75
CA ALA A 264 -26.34 -10.52 -30.45
C ALA A 264 -26.48 -10.18 -31.96
N SER A 265 -26.37 -8.91 -32.34
CA SER A 265 -26.47 -8.46 -33.73
C SER A 265 -25.38 -7.44 -34.09
N PRO A 266 -24.25 -7.92 -34.66
CA PRO A 266 -23.21 -7.05 -35.21
C PRO A 266 -23.74 -6.10 -36.30
N ALA A 267 -24.74 -6.54 -37.10
CA ALA A 267 -25.37 -5.71 -38.12
C ALA A 267 -26.15 -4.51 -37.52
N PHE A 268 -26.86 -4.74 -36.41
CA PHE A 268 -27.54 -3.68 -35.67
C PHE A 268 -26.53 -2.67 -35.09
N LYS A 269 -25.43 -3.16 -34.52
CA LYS A 269 -24.32 -2.31 -34.05
C LYS A 269 -23.77 -1.42 -35.16
N SER A 270 -23.49 -1.99 -36.34
CA SER A 270 -22.98 -1.22 -37.49
C SER A 270 -23.99 -0.20 -38.01
N ALA A 271 -25.29 -0.52 -38.04
CA ALA A 271 -26.34 0.41 -38.43
C ALA A 271 -26.43 1.61 -37.47
N VAL A 272 -26.43 1.36 -36.16
CA VAL A 272 -26.47 2.44 -35.15
C VAL A 272 -25.21 3.31 -35.20
N GLN A 273 -24.02 2.70 -35.34
CA GLN A 273 -22.77 3.43 -35.47
C GLN A 273 -22.72 4.30 -36.74
N SER A 274 -23.24 3.80 -37.86
CA SER A 274 -23.33 4.55 -39.12
C SER A 274 -24.22 5.79 -38.99
N VAL A 275 -25.38 5.66 -38.33
CA VAL A 275 -26.29 6.78 -38.07
C VAL A 275 -25.63 7.82 -37.15
N LEU A 276 -25.00 7.39 -36.05
CA LEU A 276 -24.31 8.29 -35.12
C LEU A 276 -23.14 9.03 -35.78
N THR A 277 -22.36 8.33 -36.62
CA THR A 277 -21.24 8.94 -37.34
C THR A 277 -21.72 9.93 -38.40
N THR A 278 -22.85 9.65 -39.05
CA THR A 278 -23.45 10.56 -40.04
C THR A 278 -24.02 11.81 -39.39
N LEU A 279 -24.57 11.69 -38.17
CA LEU A 279 -25.02 12.83 -37.38
C LEU A 279 -23.85 13.66 -36.82
N GLY A 280 -22.76 13.04 -36.40
CA GLY A 280 -21.54 13.73 -35.92
C GLY A 280 -20.67 14.38 -37.00
N LYS A 281 -20.96 14.11 -38.28
CA LYS A 281 -20.31 14.76 -39.44
C LYS A 281 -21.14 15.91 -40.04
N ARG A 282 -22.25 16.29 -39.41
CA ARG A 282 -23.13 17.40 -39.84
C ARG A 282 -22.79 18.75 -39.18
N GLU A 283 -21.55 18.93 -38.72
CA GLU A 283 -20.96 20.24 -38.39
C GLU A 283 -19.96 20.66 -39.46
#